data_AF-A0A923S565-F1
#
_entry.id   AF-A0A923S565-F1
#
_cell.length_a   1.000
_cell.length_b   1.000
_cell.length_c   1.000
_cell.angle_alpha   90.00
_cell.angle_beta   90.00
_cell.angle_gamma   90.00
#
_symmetry.space_group_name_H-M   'P 1'
#
loop_
_entity.id
_entity.type
_entity.pdbx_description
1 polymer ?
#
loop_
_entity_poly.entity_id
_entity_poly.type
_entity_poly.pdbx_seq_one_letter_code
_entity_poly.pdbx_strand_id
1 'polypeptide(L)'
;MVTRRATGRQQGAALIIALIVITLVSLVVVGAFNLSSSNLKGVANTQFRSEGISAANLSIEQVVSGSFLGILGSTRTVEFDLDANGTADYKAKVYVPQCPLRVRRLRTDAPSGYETSDGVPILAGEYTADYELRSVVSSTEGDTSGTGVSVTVREGVRVPMSETDYQTYVNTTTCTTGANPITLITSGV
;
A
#
# COMPACT_ATOMS: atom_id res chain seq x y z
N MET A 1 -29.40 24.27 80.69
CA MET A 1 -30.04 24.15 79.37
C MET A 1 -29.10 23.35 78.48
N VAL A 2 -29.38 22.07 78.24
CA VAL A 2 -28.49 21.16 77.50
C VAL A 2 -29.18 20.78 76.19
N THR A 3 -28.64 21.27 75.07
CA THR A 3 -29.13 20.97 73.72
C THR A 3 -28.41 19.73 73.21
N ARG A 4 -29.05 18.55 73.29
CA ARG A 4 -28.54 17.33 72.64
C ARG A 4 -28.97 17.33 71.16
N ARG A 5 -28.04 17.52 70.23
CA ARG A 5 -28.27 17.31 68.79
C ARG A 5 -28.29 15.80 68.50
N ALA A 6 -29.36 15.33 67.88
CA ALA A 6 -29.49 13.98 67.37
C ALA A 6 -28.66 13.82 66.08
N THR A 7 -27.54 13.09 66.14
CA THR A 7 -26.64 12.86 64.99
C THR A 7 -26.56 11.40 64.52
N GLY A 8 -27.38 10.49 65.05
CA GLY A 8 -27.30 9.05 64.71
C GLY A 8 -28.00 8.62 63.41
N ARG A 9 -28.94 9.42 62.88
CA ARG A 9 -29.79 9.03 61.71
C ARG A 9 -29.35 9.61 60.36
N GLN A 10 -28.36 10.52 60.35
CA GLN A 10 -27.86 11.16 59.12
C GLN A 10 -26.67 10.41 58.49
N GLN A 11 -25.97 9.56 59.25
CA GLN A 11 -24.76 8.86 58.76
C GLN A 11 -25.06 7.78 57.72
N GLY A 12 -26.20 7.07 57.83
CA GLY A 12 -26.59 6.03 56.87
C GLY A 12 -26.98 6.59 55.49
N ALA A 13 -27.69 7.72 55.47
CA ALA A 13 -28.07 8.39 54.22
C ALA A 13 -26.85 8.93 53.46
N ALA A 14 -25.85 9.46 54.18
CA ALA A 14 -24.60 9.94 53.60
C ALA A 14 -23.80 8.81 52.94
N LEU A 15 -23.75 7.62 53.55
CA LEU A 15 -23.08 6.45 52.96
C LEU A 15 -23.75 5.95 51.68
N ILE A 16 -25.08 5.91 51.64
CA ILE A 16 -25.82 5.50 50.44
C ILE A 16 -25.60 6.50 49.31
N ILE A 17 -25.69 7.80 49.60
CA ILE A 17 -25.44 8.84 48.60
C ILE A 17 -24.00 8.77 48.10
N ALA A 18 -23.02 8.58 49.00
CA ALA A 18 -21.62 8.41 48.61
C ALA A 18 -21.42 7.19 47.70
N LEU A 19 -22.08 6.07 47.97
CA LEU A 19 -22.01 4.86 47.15
C LEU A 19 -22.65 5.06 45.77
N ILE A 20 -23.77 5.77 45.70
CA ILE A 20 -24.40 6.16 44.42
C ILE A 20 -23.46 7.08 43.62
N VAL A 21 -22.86 8.08 44.26
CA VAL A 21 -21.94 8.99 43.57
C VAL A 21 -20.67 8.26 43.11
N ILE A 22 -20.09 7.37 43.94
CA ILE A 22 -18.91 6.57 43.55
C ILE A 22 -19.23 5.69 42.34
N THR A 23 -20.37 5.00 42.35
CA THR A 23 -20.79 4.13 41.24
C THR A 23 -21.04 4.92 39.95
N LEU A 24 -21.66 6.10 40.04
CA LEU A 24 -21.85 6.99 38.88
C LEU A 24 -20.51 7.48 38.32
N VAL A 25 -19.56 7.87 39.18
CA VAL A 25 -18.22 8.26 38.75
C VAL A 25 -17.48 7.09 38.09
N SER A 26 -17.57 5.87 38.65
CA SER A 26 -16.99 4.67 38.03
C SER A 26 -17.56 4.39 36.64
N LEU A 27 -18.88 4.55 36.45
CA LEU A 27 -19.53 4.40 35.15
C LEU A 27 -19.01 5.41 34.12
N VAL A 28 -18.82 6.67 34.52
CA VAL A 28 -18.25 7.72 33.65
C VAL A 28 -16.81 7.38 33.27
N VAL A 29 -16.00 6.93 34.23
CA VAL A 29 -14.59 6.56 34.00
C VAL A 29 -14.47 5.38 33.03
N VAL A 30 -15.27 4.32 33.22
CA VAL A 30 -15.30 3.17 32.30
C VAL A 30 -15.75 3.60 30.90
N GLY A 31 -16.76 4.48 30.81
CA GLY A 31 -17.20 5.06 29.54
C GLY A 31 -16.08 5.83 28.82
N ALA A 32 -15.31 6.64 29.55
CA ALA A 32 -14.19 7.40 29.01
C ALA A 32 -13.04 6.49 28.51
N PHE A 33 -12.73 5.41 29.24
CA PHE A 33 -11.72 4.44 28.81
C PHE A 33 -12.14 3.67 27.55
N ASN A 34 -13.42 3.27 27.45
CA ASN A 34 -13.95 2.59 26.27
C ASN A 34 -13.90 3.50 25.03
N LEU A 35 -14.29 4.77 25.18
CA LEU A 35 -14.20 5.74 24.09
C LEU A 35 -12.75 5.98 23.66
N SER A 36 -11.84 6.13 24.62
CA SER A 36 -10.40 6.30 24.36
C SER A 36 -9.81 5.09 23.63
N SER A 37 -10.16 3.88 24.06
CA SER A 37 -9.72 2.64 23.42
C SER A 37 -10.25 2.50 21.98
N SER A 38 -11.46 2.97 21.71
CA SER A 38 -12.02 3.00 20.35
C SER A 38 -11.22 3.92 19.42
N ASN A 39 -10.84 5.10 19.91
CA ASN A 39 -10.03 6.04 19.14
C ASN A 39 -8.63 5.48 18.84
N LEU A 40 -8.00 4.81 19.82
CA LEU A 40 -6.69 4.18 19.63
C LEU A 40 -6.71 3.09 18.55
N LYS A 41 -7.79 2.30 18.46
CA LYS A 41 -7.97 1.32 17.37
C LYS A 41 -8.05 1.98 16.00
N GLY A 42 -8.69 3.15 15.91
CA GLY A 42 -8.75 3.94 14.68
C GLY A 42 -7.36 4.37 14.21
N VAL A 43 -6.55 4.92 15.13
CA VAL A 43 -5.17 5.34 14.84
C VAL A 43 -4.31 4.16 14.41
N ALA A 44 -4.40 3.02 15.11
CA ALA A 44 -3.67 1.80 14.76
C ALA A 44 -4.02 1.30 13.35
N ASN A 45 -5.30 1.34 12.96
CA ASN A 45 -5.70 0.97 11.60
C ASN A 45 -5.11 1.93 10.55
N THR A 46 -5.10 3.23 10.83
CA THR A 46 -4.47 4.20 9.91
C THR A 46 -2.97 4.03 9.81
N GLN A 47 -2.30 3.67 10.92
CA GLN A 47 -0.87 3.36 10.93
C GLN A 47 -0.57 2.17 10.02
N PHE A 48 -1.21 1.02 10.25
CA PHE A 48 -0.96 -0.17 9.46
C PHE A 48 -1.31 0.01 7.98
N ARG A 49 -2.37 0.79 7.67
CA ARG A 49 -2.71 1.14 6.30
C ARG A 49 -1.61 1.98 5.64
N SER A 50 -1.05 2.95 6.36
CA SER A 50 0.02 3.81 5.84
C SER A 50 1.30 3.01 5.60
N GLU A 51 1.66 2.13 6.53
CA GLU A 51 2.82 1.22 6.41
C GLU A 51 2.64 0.29 5.20
N GLY A 52 1.46 -0.32 5.03
CA GLY A 52 1.15 -1.16 3.88
C GLY A 52 1.21 -0.43 2.53
N ILE A 53 0.77 0.84 2.46
CA ILE A 53 0.92 1.66 1.24
C ILE A 53 2.40 1.95 0.96
N SER A 54 3.17 2.30 2.00
CA SER A 54 4.61 2.55 1.87
C SER A 54 5.35 1.30 1.37
N ALA A 55 5.06 0.13 1.96
CA ALA A 55 5.63 -1.14 1.55
C ALA A 55 5.26 -1.50 0.10
N ALA A 56 4.02 -1.21 -0.33
CA ALA A 56 3.59 -1.41 -1.71
C ALA A 56 4.41 -0.55 -2.68
N ASN A 57 4.56 0.75 -2.39
CA ASN A 57 5.33 1.66 -3.25
C ASN A 57 6.81 1.27 -3.31
N LEU A 58 7.43 0.96 -2.17
CA LEU A 58 8.83 0.49 -2.11
C LEU A 58 9.02 -0.81 -2.90
N SER A 59 8.07 -1.74 -2.83
CA SER A 59 8.14 -2.99 -3.60
C SER A 59 8.08 -2.74 -5.11
N ILE A 60 7.31 -1.75 -5.56
CA ILE A 60 7.24 -1.36 -6.97
C ILE A 60 8.55 -0.69 -7.39
N GLU A 61 9.07 0.23 -6.59
CA GLU A 61 10.35 0.92 -6.86
C GLU A 61 11.51 -0.09 -6.97
N GLN A 62 11.58 -1.09 -6.10
CA GLN A 62 12.60 -2.13 -6.17
C GLN A 62 12.47 -3.00 -7.44
N VAL A 63 11.24 -3.24 -7.90
CA VAL A 63 10.96 -4.00 -9.13
C VAL A 63 11.32 -3.18 -10.37
N VAL A 64 11.05 -1.88 -10.37
CA VAL A 64 11.28 -0.97 -11.51
C VAL A 64 12.75 -0.54 -11.61
N SER A 65 13.46 -0.41 -10.50
CA SER A 65 14.90 -0.07 -10.46
C SER A 65 15.82 -1.20 -10.97
N GLY A 66 15.32 -2.43 -11.07
CA GLY A 66 16.05 -3.57 -11.62
C GLY A 66 15.89 -3.72 -13.15
N SER A 67 16.28 -4.88 -13.66
CA SER A 67 16.03 -5.25 -15.06
C SER A 67 14.53 -5.55 -15.29
N PHE A 68 13.74 -4.51 -15.55
CA PHE A 68 12.29 -4.62 -15.69
C PHE A 68 11.86 -5.54 -16.85
N LEU A 69 12.54 -5.47 -18.00
CA LEU A 69 12.20 -6.29 -19.17
C LEU A 69 12.43 -7.80 -18.92
N GLY A 70 13.43 -8.16 -18.11
CA GLY A 70 13.74 -9.56 -17.80
C GLY A 70 12.75 -10.25 -16.87
N ILE A 71 11.80 -9.50 -16.28
CA ILE A 71 10.86 -10.01 -15.27
C ILE A 71 9.40 -9.92 -15.70
N LEU A 72 9.14 -9.52 -16.94
CA LEU A 72 7.80 -9.46 -17.51
C LEU A 72 7.08 -10.81 -17.39
N GLY A 73 5.78 -10.76 -17.12
CA GLY A 73 4.94 -11.95 -16.94
C GLY A 73 5.19 -12.72 -15.63
N SER A 74 6.03 -12.20 -14.75
CA SER A 74 6.35 -12.81 -13.45
C SER A 74 5.70 -12.06 -12.29
N THR A 75 5.63 -12.74 -11.13
CA THR A 75 5.27 -12.12 -9.85
C THR A 75 6.52 -12.08 -8.97
N ARG A 76 6.84 -10.90 -8.44
CA ARG A 76 7.95 -10.70 -7.50
C ARG A 76 7.40 -10.54 -6.10
N THR A 77 8.02 -11.22 -5.14
CA THR A 77 7.69 -11.07 -3.72
C THR A 77 8.82 -10.30 -3.06
N VAL A 78 8.48 -9.21 -2.37
CA VAL A 78 9.39 -8.44 -1.53
C VAL A 78 8.89 -8.57 -0.09
N GLU A 79 9.81 -8.87 0.82
CA GLU A 79 9.52 -9.02 2.24
C GLU A 79 10.13 -7.84 2.99
N PHE A 80 9.36 -7.30 3.94
CA PHE A 80 9.78 -6.18 4.78
C PHE A 80 9.72 -6.59 6.24
N ASP A 81 10.82 -6.36 6.94
CA ASP A 81 10.98 -6.50 8.39
C ASP A 81 11.18 -5.08 8.94
N LEU A 82 10.13 -4.50 9.54
CA LEU A 82 10.09 -3.12 10.01
C LEU A 82 10.60 -2.98 11.44
N ASP A 83 10.36 -3.98 12.29
CA ASP A 83 10.80 -3.97 13.69
C ASP A 83 12.17 -4.63 13.90
N ALA A 84 12.76 -5.15 12.82
CA ALA A 84 14.05 -5.82 12.77
C ALA A 84 14.15 -7.03 13.71
N ASN A 85 13.03 -7.73 13.92
CA ASN A 85 12.96 -8.91 14.77
C ASN A 85 13.46 -10.19 14.07
N GLY A 86 13.79 -10.13 12.77
CA GLY A 86 14.27 -11.25 11.96
C GLY A 86 13.16 -12.07 11.31
N THR A 87 11.91 -11.65 11.44
CA THR A 87 10.75 -12.16 10.71
C THR A 87 10.11 -11.03 9.91
N ALA A 88 9.75 -11.29 8.65
CA ALA A 88 9.13 -10.26 7.84
C ALA A 88 7.69 -10.00 8.30
N ASP A 89 7.35 -8.75 8.61
CA ASP A 89 6.00 -8.34 8.99
C ASP A 89 5.07 -8.27 7.77
N TYR A 90 5.59 -7.79 6.64
CA TYR A 90 4.83 -7.56 5.41
C TYR A 90 5.42 -8.29 4.20
N LYS A 91 4.55 -8.87 3.38
CA LYS A 91 4.90 -9.40 2.04
C LYS A 91 4.16 -8.64 0.96
N ALA A 92 4.91 -8.02 0.06
CA ALA A 92 4.38 -7.35 -1.12
C ALA A 92 4.56 -8.25 -2.35
N LYS A 93 3.45 -8.64 -2.98
CA LYS A 93 3.45 -9.37 -4.25
C LYS A 93 3.21 -8.39 -5.40
N VAL A 94 4.25 -8.13 -6.17
CA VAL A 94 4.21 -7.26 -7.35
C VAL A 94 3.98 -8.12 -8.59
N TYR A 95 2.82 -7.95 -9.21
CA TYR A 95 2.48 -8.55 -10.49
C TYR A 95 2.98 -7.66 -11.62
N VAL A 96 3.89 -8.19 -12.43
CA VAL A 96 4.39 -7.54 -13.63
C VAL A 96 3.70 -8.18 -14.84
N PRO A 97 2.81 -7.47 -15.56
CA PRO A 97 2.13 -8.03 -16.71
C PRO A 97 3.14 -8.29 -17.83
N GLN A 98 2.93 -9.39 -18.58
CA GLN A 98 3.73 -9.69 -19.76
C GLN A 98 3.52 -8.64 -20.85
N CYS A 99 2.28 -8.20 -21.01
CA CYS A 99 1.88 -7.33 -22.11
C CYS A 99 1.67 -5.89 -21.62
N PRO A 100 2.22 -4.90 -22.33
CA PRO A 100 1.96 -3.49 -22.02
C PRO A 100 0.52 -3.11 -22.36
N LEU A 101 -0.01 -2.09 -21.69
CA LEU A 101 -1.32 -1.52 -22.00
C LEU A 101 -1.27 -0.73 -23.32
N ARG A 102 -0.16 -0.02 -23.56
CA ARG A 102 0.02 0.85 -24.72
C ARG A 102 1.45 0.80 -25.19
N VAL A 103 1.63 0.89 -26.50
CA VAL A 103 2.94 1.00 -27.15
C VAL A 103 2.89 2.15 -28.13
N ARG A 104 3.94 2.97 -28.11
CA ARG A 104 4.10 4.10 -29.02
C ARG A 104 5.51 4.08 -29.61
N ARG A 105 5.60 4.21 -30.93
CA ARG A 105 6.86 4.48 -31.62
C ARG A 105 7.15 5.97 -31.56
N LEU A 106 8.38 6.32 -31.19
CA LEU A 106 8.86 7.68 -31.11
C LEU A 106 9.08 8.23 -32.50
N ARG A 107 8.78 9.52 -32.68
CA ARG A 107 8.94 10.18 -33.97
C ARG A 107 10.42 10.39 -34.26
N THR A 108 10.76 10.43 -35.54
CA THR A 108 12.13 10.65 -36.01
C THR A 108 12.54 12.12 -36.07
N ASP A 109 11.59 13.03 -35.85
CA ASP A 109 11.74 14.48 -36.03
C ASP A 109 11.97 15.28 -34.73
N ALA A 110 11.97 14.62 -33.57
CA ALA A 110 12.25 15.26 -32.29
C ALA A 110 13.16 14.38 -31.40
N PRO A 111 14.06 14.98 -30.61
CA PRO A 111 14.78 14.22 -29.59
C PRO A 111 13.76 13.59 -28.64
N SER A 112 13.92 12.30 -28.40
CA SER A 112 12.99 11.49 -27.61
C SER A 112 12.83 12.02 -26.18
N GLY A 113 13.84 12.69 -25.62
CA GLY A 113 13.84 13.17 -24.23
C GLY A 113 13.76 12.03 -23.20
N TYR A 114 13.99 10.79 -23.65
CA TYR A 114 13.89 9.57 -22.87
C TYR A 114 15.24 8.84 -22.94
N GLU A 115 15.60 8.16 -21.86
CA GLU A 115 16.80 7.34 -21.76
C GLU A 115 16.38 5.93 -21.31
N THR A 116 17.07 4.89 -21.77
CA THR A 116 16.90 3.53 -21.26
C THR A 116 17.24 3.47 -19.77
N SER A 117 16.90 2.36 -19.12
CA SER A 117 17.31 2.08 -17.73
C SER A 117 18.83 2.13 -17.51
N ASP A 118 19.64 2.06 -18.59
CA ASP A 118 21.10 2.16 -18.57
C ASP A 118 21.61 3.59 -18.85
N GLY A 119 20.72 4.59 -18.90
CA GLY A 119 21.08 5.99 -19.20
C GLY A 119 21.46 6.21 -20.67
N VAL A 120 21.10 5.29 -21.56
CA VAL A 120 21.37 5.44 -22.99
C VAL A 120 20.21 6.21 -23.62
N PRO A 121 20.44 7.35 -24.28
CA PRO A 121 19.37 8.06 -24.96
C PRO A 121 18.76 7.18 -26.04
N ILE A 122 17.43 7.03 -26.00
CA ILE A 122 16.75 6.25 -27.04
C ILE A 122 16.67 7.04 -28.34
N LEU A 123 16.94 6.36 -29.44
CA LEU A 123 17.01 6.96 -30.75
C LEU A 123 15.62 7.27 -31.30
N ALA A 124 15.59 8.25 -32.21
CA ALA A 124 14.39 8.60 -32.95
C ALA A 124 13.94 7.38 -33.78
N GLY A 125 12.68 6.93 -33.62
CA GLY A 125 12.17 5.69 -34.23
C GLY A 125 12.12 4.47 -33.31
N GLU A 126 12.58 4.57 -32.05
CA GLU A 126 12.44 3.52 -31.02
C GLU A 126 11.07 3.55 -30.31
N TYR A 127 10.85 2.72 -29.29
CA TYR A 127 9.53 2.52 -28.69
C TYR A 127 9.47 2.93 -27.22
N THR A 128 8.28 3.35 -26.78
CA THR A 128 7.91 3.46 -25.36
C THR A 128 6.70 2.59 -25.11
N ALA A 129 6.72 1.79 -24.05
CA ALA A 129 5.59 0.98 -23.62
C ALA A 129 5.14 1.34 -22.21
N ASP A 130 3.83 1.44 -22.02
CA ASP A 130 3.21 1.75 -20.73
C ASP A 130 2.69 0.46 -20.10
N TYR A 131 3.18 0.12 -18.91
CA TYR A 131 2.78 -1.04 -18.11
C TYR A 131 2.04 -0.57 -16.85
N GLU A 132 1.05 -1.36 -16.41
CA GLU A 132 0.39 -1.16 -15.13
C GLU A 132 0.82 -2.27 -14.19
N LEU A 133 1.62 -1.94 -13.18
CA LEU A 133 2.02 -2.87 -12.15
C LEU A 133 0.95 -2.87 -11.06
N ARG A 134 0.80 -4.02 -10.42
CA ARG A 134 -0.04 -4.15 -9.23
C ARG A 134 0.77 -4.74 -8.09
N SER A 135 0.88 -4.03 -6.98
CA SER A 135 1.42 -4.57 -5.73
C SER A 135 0.27 -4.89 -4.77
N VAL A 136 0.26 -6.12 -4.25
CA VAL A 136 -0.67 -6.57 -3.21
C VAL A 136 0.15 -6.88 -1.96
N VAL A 137 -0.06 -6.09 -0.92
CA VAL A 137 0.58 -6.27 0.38
C VAL A 137 -0.36 -7.05 1.29
N SER A 138 0.20 -8.07 1.93
CA SER A 138 -0.43 -8.87 2.97
C SER A 138 0.50 -9.03 4.16
N SER A 139 -0.06 -9.06 5.37
CA SER A 139 0.68 -9.46 6.57
C SER A 139 1.24 -10.87 6.41
N THR A 140 2.44 -11.11 6.92
CA THR A 140 3.05 -12.45 6.95
C THR A 140 2.33 -13.35 7.95
N GLU A 141 2.12 -14.61 7.58
CA GLU A 141 1.65 -15.63 8.53
C GLU A 141 2.71 -15.86 9.62
N GLY A 142 2.35 -15.64 10.89
CA GLY A 142 3.20 -15.90 12.04
C GLY A 142 3.61 -14.66 12.84
N ASP A 143 3.40 -13.47 12.29
CA ASP A 143 3.58 -12.20 13.01
C ASP A 143 2.20 -11.60 13.39
N THR A 144 2.15 -11.01 14.59
CA THR A 144 0.96 -10.35 15.13
C THR A 144 0.89 -8.87 14.78
N SER A 145 1.99 -8.26 14.29
CA SER A 145 2.03 -6.88 13.85
C SER A 145 1.25 -6.73 12.54
N GLY A 146 0.18 -5.91 12.53
CA GLY A 146 -0.57 -5.63 11.31
C GLY A 146 -1.41 -6.79 10.73
N THR A 147 -1.76 -7.79 11.53
CA THR A 147 -2.63 -8.90 11.08
C THR A 147 -3.93 -8.40 10.44
N GLY A 148 -4.22 -8.86 9.21
CA GLY A 148 -5.44 -8.50 8.47
C GLY A 148 -5.32 -7.27 7.58
N VAL A 149 -4.14 -6.68 7.45
CA VAL A 149 -3.88 -5.60 6.49
C VAL A 149 -3.78 -6.17 5.09
N SER A 150 -4.64 -5.69 4.19
CA SER A 150 -4.52 -5.93 2.76
C SER A 150 -4.61 -4.60 2.01
N VAL A 151 -3.53 -4.25 1.33
CA VAL A 151 -3.44 -3.03 0.52
C VAL A 151 -3.10 -3.45 -0.90
N THR A 152 -3.83 -2.90 -1.87
CA THR A 152 -3.50 -3.05 -3.30
C THR A 152 -3.17 -1.68 -3.87
N VAL A 153 -1.97 -1.53 -4.41
CA VAL A 153 -1.52 -0.35 -5.15
C VAL A 153 -1.37 -0.71 -6.62
N ARG A 154 -1.73 0.24 -7.49
CA ARG A 154 -1.52 0.14 -8.94
C ARG A 154 -0.71 1.33 -9.39
N GLU A 155 0.31 1.09 -10.19
CA GLU A 155 1.20 2.13 -10.68
C GLU A 155 1.49 1.95 -12.17
N GLY A 156 1.54 3.06 -12.90
CA GLY A 156 1.86 3.09 -14.31
C GLY A 156 3.35 3.37 -14.53
N VAL A 157 4.04 2.49 -15.24
CA VAL A 157 5.45 2.63 -15.57
C VAL A 157 5.62 2.71 -17.07
N ARG A 158 6.28 3.77 -17.54
CA ARG A 158 6.68 3.92 -18.95
C ARG A 158 8.10 3.42 -19.12
N VAL A 159 8.26 2.42 -19.99
CA VAL A 159 9.55 1.81 -20.28
C VAL A 159 9.95 2.18 -21.70
N PRO A 160 11.04 2.96 -21.86
CA PRO A 160 11.68 3.15 -23.16
C PRO A 160 12.42 1.87 -23.56
N MET A 161 12.33 1.49 -24.84
CA MET A 161 12.88 0.23 -25.34
C MET A 161 13.38 0.37 -26.77
N SER A 162 14.45 -0.35 -27.10
CA SER A 162 14.98 -0.44 -28.45
C SER A 162 14.03 -1.23 -29.38
N GLU A 163 14.24 -1.16 -30.69
CA GLU A 163 13.53 -2.02 -31.65
C GLU A 163 13.71 -3.51 -31.31
N THR A 164 14.93 -3.93 -30.93
CA THR A 164 15.22 -5.32 -30.58
C THR A 164 14.43 -5.78 -29.36
N ASP A 165 14.35 -4.94 -28.33
CA ASP A 165 13.58 -5.25 -27.12
C ASP A 165 12.09 -5.29 -27.40
N TYR A 166 11.59 -4.36 -28.23
CA TYR A 166 10.20 -4.38 -28.69
C TYR A 166 9.86 -5.70 -29.39
N GLN A 167 10.71 -6.16 -30.32
CA GLN A 167 10.49 -7.42 -31.03
C GLN A 167 10.55 -8.64 -30.09
N THR A 168 11.44 -8.61 -29.10
CA THR A 168 11.68 -9.71 -28.16
C THR A 168 10.57 -9.84 -27.13
N TYR A 169 10.15 -8.73 -26.52
CA TYR A 169 9.27 -8.74 -25.34
C TYR A 169 7.82 -8.37 -25.66
N VAL A 170 7.57 -7.54 -26.68
CA VAL A 170 6.26 -6.93 -26.91
C VAL A 170 5.57 -7.42 -28.18
N ASN A 171 6.29 -7.56 -29.30
CA ASN A 171 5.73 -8.03 -30.58
C ASN A 171 5.50 -9.56 -30.62
N THR A 172 5.62 -10.24 -29.49
CA THR A 172 5.27 -11.66 -29.38
C THR A 172 3.77 -11.86 -29.62
N THR A 173 3.42 -12.95 -30.30
CA THR A 173 2.03 -13.31 -30.69
C THR A 173 1.06 -13.35 -29.50
N THR A 174 1.58 -13.55 -28.28
CA THR A 174 0.81 -13.57 -27.02
C THR A 174 0.24 -12.22 -26.62
N CYS A 175 0.87 -11.11 -26.99
CA CYS A 175 0.40 -9.77 -26.60
C CYS A 175 -0.45 -9.08 -27.67
N THR A 176 -0.37 -9.54 -28.92
CA THR A 176 -1.16 -9.01 -30.04
C THR A 176 -2.51 -9.73 -30.23
N THR A 177 -2.69 -10.92 -29.64
CA THR A 177 -3.91 -11.75 -29.76
C THR A 177 -4.74 -11.86 -28.47
N GLY A 178 -4.33 -11.21 -27.37
CA GLY A 178 -5.01 -11.25 -26.08
C GLY A 178 -6.27 -10.36 -25.98
N ALA A 179 -7.04 -10.53 -24.90
CA ALA A 179 -8.35 -9.91 -24.66
C ALA A 179 -8.39 -8.36 -24.64
N ASN A 180 -7.24 -7.69 -24.68
CA ASN A 180 -7.09 -6.26 -24.96
C ASN A 180 -5.97 -6.11 -26.01
N PRO A 181 -6.29 -5.97 -27.31
CA PRO A 181 -5.27 -5.83 -28.34
C PRO A 181 -4.46 -4.56 -28.12
N ILE A 182 -3.13 -4.67 -28.19
CA ILE A 182 -2.22 -3.52 -28.14
C ILE A 182 -2.64 -2.55 -29.24
N THR A 183 -3.12 -1.37 -28.84
CA THR A 183 -3.37 -0.28 -29.79
C THR A 183 -2.04 0.40 -30.04
N LEU A 184 -1.39 0.05 -31.16
CA LEU A 184 -0.25 0.81 -31.67
C LEU A 184 -0.77 2.19 -32.06
N ILE A 185 -0.49 3.20 -31.23
CA ILE A 185 -0.77 4.58 -31.58
C ILE A 185 0.39 5.04 -32.46
N THR A 186 0.23 4.89 -33.77
CA THR A 186 1.07 5.61 -34.73
C THR A 186 0.69 7.08 -34.62
N SER A 187 1.62 7.92 -34.16
CA SER A 187 1.39 9.37 -34.08
C SER A 187 1.35 9.94 -35.49
N GLY A 188 0.18 9.91 -36.14
CA GLY A 188 -0.08 10.60 -37.40
C GLY A 188 -0.55 12.02 -37.14
N VAL A 189 0.38 12.97 -37.08
CA VAL A 189 0.25 14.39 -37.53
C VAL A 189 1.64 14.89 -37.88
#